data_AF-A0A9P1BU72-F1
#
_entry.id   AF-A0A9P1BU72-F1
#
_cell.length_a   1.000
_cell.length_b   1.000
_cell.length_c   1.000
_cell.angle_alpha   90.00
_cell.angle_beta   90.00
_cell.angle_gamma   90.00
#
_symmetry.space_group_name_H-M   'P 1'
#
loop_
_entity.id
_entity.type
_entity.pdbx_description
1 polymer ?
#
loop_
_entity_poly.entity_id
_entity_poly.type
_entity_poly.pdbx_seq_one_letter_code
_entity_poly.pdbx_strand_id
1 'polypeptide(L)'
;MWRPGAISLWKSRSSARQAYRRCCDSTAYVQELFQELRHFSQLPRPHDAQPLARLALRGAQLTPALTQRQRALLAQRLEGLDWCSWEVCEALGEDAESYVDNLLPAEWMLLLRYFTSCGFVHHGFCQAAVAWLQFHEASGKLQPKQLQELLSSLAYAGHLTRELGEEVCKTLKPLPTEAEEQVLVRLATTLASVDVETPEFYRQVLSTVTAPKTVPAGLPAGGAEEAEDR
;
A
#
# COMPACT_ATOMS: atom_id res chain seq x y z
N MET A 1 21.67 -46.81 -36.27
CA MET A 1 20.53 -47.74 -36.42
C MET A 1 19.62 -47.51 -35.20
N TRP A 2 18.45 -46.91 -35.40
CA TRP A 2 17.49 -46.59 -34.33
C TRP A 2 16.57 -47.78 -34.04
N ARG A 3 16.33 -48.12 -32.77
CA ARG A 3 15.00 -48.52 -32.26
C ARG A 3 14.80 -48.12 -30.79
N PRO A 4 13.56 -47.79 -30.38
CA PRO A 4 13.24 -46.99 -29.20
C PRO A 4 12.72 -47.85 -28.04
N GLY A 5 13.23 -47.61 -26.84
CA GLY A 5 12.62 -48.11 -25.60
C GLY A 5 11.42 -47.24 -25.24
N ALA A 6 10.22 -47.81 -25.37
CA ALA A 6 8.96 -47.20 -25.00
C ALA A 6 8.96 -46.81 -23.51
N ILE A 7 9.01 -45.51 -23.23
CA ILE A 7 8.66 -44.98 -21.91
C ILE A 7 7.14 -45.11 -21.80
N SER A 8 6.70 -45.97 -20.88
CA SER A 8 5.28 -46.17 -20.61
C SER A 8 4.64 -44.86 -20.16
N LEU A 9 3.66 -44.39 -20.92
CA LEU A 9 2.79 -43.25 -20.61
C LEU A 9 1.75 -43.61 -19.53
N TRP A 10 2.18 -44.25 -18.45
CA TRP A 10 1.35 -44.55 -17.29
C TRP A 10 1.93 -43.93 -16.02
N LYS A 11 2.34 -42.66 -16.09
CA LYS A 11 2.35 -41.79 -14.91
C LYS A 11 0.96 -41.19 -14.70
N SER A 12 0.14 -42.01 -14.03
CA SER A 12 -0.70 -41.57 -12.91
C SER A 12 -1.77 -40.51 -13.22
N ARG A 13 -2.92 -40.95 -13.73
CA ARG A 13 -4.21 -40.24 -13.59
C ARG A 13 -4.53 -39.85 -12.13
N SER A 14 -3.89 -40.49 -11.15
CA SER A 14 -3.93 -40.17 -9.72
C SER A 14 -3.15 -38.91 -9.33
N SER A 15 -2.07 -38.56 -10.04
CA SER A 15 -1.28 -37.32 -9.79
C SER A 15 -2.07 -36.08 -10.18
N ALA A 16 -2.70 -36.09 -11.37
CA ALA A 16 -3.53 -34.97 -11.82
C ALA A 16 -4.78 -34.79 -10.94
N ARG A 17 -5.41 -35.88 -10.45
CA ARG A 17 -6.55 -35.79 -9.52
C ARG A 17 -6.15 -35.37 -8.11
N GLN A 18 -4.96 -35.75 -7.62
CA GLN A 18 -4.44 -35.25 -6.33
C GLN A 18 -3.98 -33.80 -6.41
N ALA A 19 -3.30 -33.40 -7.49
CA ALA A 19 -2.95 -32.01 -7.75
C ALA A 19 -4.21 -31.15 -7.94
N TYR A 20 -5.20 -31.66 -8.68
CA TYR A 20 -6.50 -31.01 -8.84
C TYR A 20 -7.26 -30.92 -7.52
N ARG A 21 -7.31 -31.97 -6.69
CA ARG A 21 -7.89 -31.90 -5.33
C ARG A 21 -7.17 -30.88 -4.46
N ARG A 22 -5.84 -30.92 -4.38
CA ARG A 22 -5.05 -29.93 -3.62
C ARG A 22 -5.28 -28.49 -4.12
N CYS A 23 -5.41 -28.29 -5.44
CA CYS A 23 -5.75 -26.97 -6.02
C CYS A 23 -7.20 -26.55 -5.74
N CYS A 24 -8.17 -27.46 -5.85
CA CYS A 24 -9.58 -27.19 -5.54
C CYS A 24 -9.77 -26.88 -4.05
N ASP A 25 -9.11 -27.66 -3.18
CA ASP A 25 -9.10 -27.46 -1.74
C ASP A 25 -8.45 -26.10 -1.42
N SER A 26 -7.27 -25.80 -2.01
CA SER A 26 -6.61 -24.50 -1.84
C SER A 26 -7.46 -23.32 -2.29
N THR A 27 -8.25 -23.46 -3.35
CA THR A 27 -9.12 -22.37 -3.82
C THR A 27 -10.26 -22.11 -2.85
N ALA A 28 -10.88 -23.16 -2.30
CA ALA A 28 -11.90 -23.03 -1.26
C ALA A 28 -11.32 -22.39 0.01
N TYR A 29 -10.15 -22.85 0.47
CA TYR A 29 -9.50 -22.29 1.67
C TYR A 29 -9.11 -20.81 1.51
N VAL A 30 -8.71 -20.38 0.31
CA VAL A 30 -8.45 -18.95 0.02
C VAL A 30 -9.74 -18.14 0.00
N GLN A 31 -10.82 -18.67 -0.57
CA GLN A 31 -12.13 -17.99 -0.56
C GLN A 31 -12.65 -17.81 0.86
N GLU A 32 -12.58 -18.85 1.68
CA GLU A 32 -12.95 -18.81 3.10
C GLU A 32 -12.13 -17.77 3.87
N LEU A 33 -10.80 -17.72 3.68
CA LEU A 33 -9.94 -16.70 4.30
C LEU A 33 -10.44 -15.28 4.02
N PHE A 34 -10.71 -14.94 2.76
CA PHE A 34 -11.17 -13.60 2.38
C PHE A 34 -12.62 -13.33 2.79
N GLN A 35 -13.47 -14.34 2.87
CA GLN A 35 -14.82 -14.22 3.43
C GLN A 35 -14.78 -13.92 4.92
N GLU A 36 -13.94 -14.64 5.67
CA GLU A 36 -13.72 -14.41 7.11
C GLU A 36 -13.13 -13.01 7.36
N LEU A 37 -12.08 -12.60 6.63
CA LEU A 37 -11.51 -11.24 6.74
C LEU A 37 -12.55 -10.15 6.45
N ARG A 38 -13.40 -10.37 5.44
CA ARG A 38 -14.50 -9.43 5.13
C ARG A 38 -15.52 -9.39 6.26
N HIS A 39 -15.91 -10.53 6.79
CA HIS A 39 -16.84 -10.62 7.92
C HIS A 39 -16.29 -9.87 9.14
N PHE A 40 -15.04 -10.11 9.51
CA PHE A 40 -14.38 -9.39 10.61
C PHE A 40 -14.41 -7.87 10.41
N SER A 41 -14.17 -7.38 9.19
CA SER A 41 -14.18 -5.94 8.91
C SER A 41 -15.55 -5.26 9.08
N GLN A 42 -16.63 -6.05 9.18
CA GLN A 42 -18.00 -5.56 9.38
C GLN A 42 -18.42 -5.63 10.86
N LEU A 43 -17.67 -6.32 11.71
CA LEU A 43 -17.98 -6.43 13.13
C LEU A 43 -17.67 -5.10 13.85
N PRO A 44 -18.43 -4.77 14.90
CA PRO A 44 -18.12 -3.61 15.73
C PRO A 44 -16.74 -3.78 16.39
N ARG A 45 -15.99 -2.68 16.47
CA ARG A 45 -14.69 -2.63 17.15
C ARG A 45 -14.89 -2.44 18.66
N PRO A 46 -13.96 -2.93 19.51
CA PRO A 46 -12.71 -3.63 19.18
C PRO A 46 -12.93 -5.10 18.79
N HIS A 47 -12.00 -5.65 18.00
CA HIS A 47 -12.01 -7.06 17.62
C HIS A 47 -11.27 -7.92 18.65
N ASP A 48 -11.74 -9.15 18.84
CA ASP A 48 -11.02 -10.13 19.64
C ASP A 48 -9.67 -10.49 18.98
N ALA A 49 -8.59 -10.40 19.74
CA ALA A 49 -7.23 -10.62 19.22
C ALA A 49 -6.97 -12.08 18.81
N GLN A 50 -7.55 -13.05 19.52
CA GLN A 50 -7.26 -14.47 19.28
C GLN A 50 -7.85 -15.00 17.95
N PRO A 51 -9.10 -14.68 17.57
CA PRO A 51 -9.60 -14.99 16.22
C PRO A 51 -8.79 -14.32 15.11
N LEU A 52 -8.41 -13.05 15.27
CA LEU A 52 -7.60 -12.34 14.28
C LEU A 52 -6.19 -12.93 14.13
N ALA A 53 -5.54 -13.31 15.24
CA ALA A 53 -4.24 -13.98 15.20
C ALA A 53 -4.30 -15.31 14.42
N ARG A 54 -5.34 -16.11 14.64
CA ARG A 54 -5.54 -17.37 13.88
C ARG A 54 -5.78 -17.11 12.39
N LEU A 55 -6.54 -16.07 12.07
CA LEU A 55 -6.83 -15.68 10.70
C LEU A 55 -5.57 -15.17 9.98
N ALA A 56 -4.75 -14.36 10.66
CA ALA A 56 -3.47 -13.88 10.15
C ALA A 56 -2.49 -15.04 9.92
N LEU A 57 -2.36 -15.97 10.87
CA LEU A 57 -1.52 -17.16 10.73
C LEU A 57 -1.97 -18.03 9.54
N ARG A 58 -3.28 -18.24 9.37
CA ARG A 58 -3.83 -18.93 8.20
C ARG A 58 -3.50 -18.18 6.91
N GLY A 59 -3.59 -16.85 6.93
CA GLY A 59 -3.17 -15.99 5.83
C GLY A 59 -1.72 -16.22 5.43
N ALA A 60 -0.80 -16.19 6.40
CA ALA A 60 0.63 -16.45 6.19
C ALA A 60 0.89 -17.84 5.56
N GLN A 61 0.23 -18.88 6.07
CA GLN A 61 0.36 -20.25 5.55
C GLN A 61 -0.15 -20.40 4.12
N LEU A 62 -1.16 -19.62 3.73
CA LEU A 62 -1.75 -19.67 2.39
C LEU A 62 -1.05 -18.74 1.39
N THR A 63 -0.14 -17.85 1.82
CA THR A 63 0.56 -16.90 0.95
C THR A 63 1.17 -17.53 -0.32
N PRO A 64 1.80 -18.73 -0.28
CA PRO A 64 2.32 -19.38 -1.50
C PRO A 64 1.24 -19.73 -2.54
N ALA A 65 0.00 -19.94 -2.11
CA ALA A 65 -1.13 -20.21 -2.98
C ALA A 65 -1.89 -18.95 -3.44
N LEU A 66 -1.56 -17.78 -2.86
CA LEU A 66 -2.16 -16.50 -3.25
C LEU A 66 -1.47 -15.92 -4.49
N THR A 67 -2.27 -15.39 -5.40
CA THR A 67 -1.76 -14.47 -6.42
C THR A 67 -1.22 -13.19 -5.76
N GLN A 68 -0.30 -12.49 -6.43
CA GLN A 68 0.27 -11.25 -5.88
C GLN A 68 -0.79 -10.18 -5.56
N ARG A 69 -1.86 -10.08 -6.37
CA ARG A 69 -3.00 -9.21 -6.07
C ARG A 69 -3.75 -9.62 -4.79
N GLN A 70 -3.94 -10.92 -4.58
CA GLN A 70 -4.54 -11.43 -3.35
C GLN A 70 -3.62 -11.19 -2.14
N ARG A 71 -2.30 -11.23 -2.32
CA ARG A 71 -1.35 -10.87 -1.26
C ARG A 71 -1.46 -9.40 -0.87
N ALA A 72 -1.54 -8.48 -1.85
CA ALA A 72 -1.82 -7.07 -1.59
C ALA A 72 -3.17 -6.85 -0.89
N LEU A 73 -4.21 -7.58 -1.30
CA LEU A 73 -5.51 -7.55 -0.63
C LEU A 73 -5.45 -8.09 0.80
N LEU A 74 -4.68 -9.16 1.07
CA LEU A 74 -4.49 -9.70 2.41
C LEU A 74 -3.87 -8.65 3.33
N ALA A 75 -2.78 -8.02 2.89
CA ALA A 75 -2.12 -6.93 3.62
C ALA A 75 -3.09 -5.77 3.92
N GLN A 76 -3.83 -5.29 2.91
CA GLN A 76 -4.84 -4.24 3.08
C GLN A 76 -5.93 -4.61 4.10
N ARG A 77 -6.39 -5.87 4.09
CA ARG A 77 -7.46 -6.33 4.98
C ARG A 77 -6.99 -6.43 6.42
N LEU A 78 -5.79 -6.96 6.65
CA LEU A 78 -5.20 -7.05 7.99
C LEU A 78 -4.89 -5.66 8.54
N GLU A 79 -4.32 -4.78 7.72
CA GLU A 79 -4.10 -3.38 8.09
C GLU A 79 -5.42 -2.68 8.46
N GLY A 80 -6.47 -2.86 7.66
CA GLY A 80 -7.78 -2.27 7.93
C GLY A 80 -8.47 -2.81 9.20
N LEU A 81 -7.99 -3.94 9.73
CA LEU A 81 -8.40 -4.52 11.01
C LEU A 81 -7.48 -4.09 12.17
N ASP A 82 -6.57 -3.14 11.91
CA ASP A 82 -5.52 -2.70 12.84
C ASP A 82 -4.65 -3.87 13.35
N TRP A 83 -4.46 -4.91 12.51
CA TRP A 83 -3.72 -6.11 12.87
C TRP A 83 -2.37 -6.15 12.19
N CYS A 84 -1.31 -6.39 12.97
CA CYS A 84 0.06 -6.56 12.50
C CYS A 84 0.56 -7.96 12.88
N SER A 85 1.14 -8.70 11.93
CA SER A 85 1.71 -10.03 12.17
C SER A 85 3.03 -10.18 11.43
N TRP A 86 4.08 -10.53 12.19
CA TRP A 86 5.41 -10.75 11.67
C TRP A 86 5.45 -11.93 10.70
N GLU A 87 4.73 -13.01 11.01
CA GLU A 87 4.64 -14.20 10.17
C GLU A 87 4.02 -13.90 8.80
N VAL A 88 3.00 -13.02 8.78
CA VAL A 88 2.42 -12.54 7.53
C VAL A 88 3.42 -11.68 6.76
N CYS A 89 4.14 -10.78 7.44
CA CYS A 89 5.17 -9.96 6.80
C CYS A 89 6.29 -10.81 6.18
N GLU A 90 6.80 -11.82 6.90
CA GLU A 90 7.79 -12.76 6.37
C GLU A 90 7.27 -13.52 5.15
N ALA A 91 6.06 -14.09 5.24
CA ALA A 91 5.47 -14.84 4.13
C ALA A 91 5.22 -13.96 2.89
N LEU A 92 4.80 -12.71 3.08
CA LEU A 92 4.63 -11.75 1.99
C LEU A 92 5.98 -11.27 1.43
N GLY A 93 7.05 -11.35 2.23
CA GLY A 93 8.40 -10.90 1.91
C GLY A 93 9.16 -11.79 0.90
N GLU A 94 8.85 -13.09 0.84
CA GLU A 94 9.65 -14.09 0.10
C GLU A 94 9.96 -13.72 -1.37
N ASP A 95 9.09 -12.99 -2.05
CA ASP A 95 9.26 -12.52 -3.44
C ASP A 95 8.90 -11.04 -3.62
N ALA A 96 9.08 -10.24 -2.57
CA ALA A 96 8.50 -8.90 -2.50
C ALA A 96 9.05 -7.90 -3.53
N GLU A 97 10.29 -8.11 -4.00
CA GLU A 97 10.89 -7.32 -5.10
C GLU A 97 10.04 -7.38 -6.37
N SER A 98 9.45 -8.54 -6.66
CA SER A 98 8.69 -8.77 -7.88
C SER A 98 7.34 -8.03 -7.90
N TYR A 99 6.83 -7.57 -6.75
CA TYR A 99 5.55 -6.85 -6.70
C TYR A 99 5.59 -5.54 -7.46
N VAL A 100 6.73 -4.84 -7.45
CA VAL A 100 6.88 -3.54 -8.10
C VAL A 100 6.73 -3.63 -9.62
N ASP A 101 7.16 -4.76 -10.20
CA ASP A 101 7.11 -4.99 -11.65
C ASP A 101 5.76 -5.58 -12.12
N ASN A 102 5.07 -6.31 -11.24
CA ASN A 102 3.92 -7.14 -11.61
C ASN A 102 2.56 -6.57 -11.15
N LEU A 103 2.57 -5.62 -10.21
CA LEU A 103 1.36 -5.00 -9.66
C LEU A 103 1.28 -3.52 -10.04
N LEU A 104 0.06 -2.98 -10.01
CA LEU A 104 -0.11 -1.53 -10.13
C LEU A 104 0.49 -0.82 -8.90
N PRO A 105 0.93 0.44 -9.02
CA PRO A 105 1.46 1.22 -7.89
C PRO A 105 0.56 1.21 -6.66
N ALA A 106 -0.75 1.40 -6.87
CA ALA A 106 -1.73 1.36 -5.79
C ALA A 106 -1.83 0.00 -5.09
N GLU A 107 -1.46 -1.11 -5.74
CA GLU A 107 -1.54 -2.46 -5.18
C GLU A 107 -0.28 -2.80 -4.38
N TRP A 108 0.92 -2.63 -4.95
CA TRP A 108 2.15 -2.96 -4.22
C TRP A 108 2.41 -1.99 -3.06
N MET A 109 1.96 -0.75 -3.15
CA MET A 109 2.04 0.18 -2.03
C MET A 109 1.24 -0.27 -0.80
N LEU A 110 0.17 -1.07 -0.96
CA LEU A 110 -0.56 -1.64 0.19
C LEU A 110 0.33 -2.58 1.00
N LEU A 111 1.20 -3.34 0.32
CA LEU A 111 2.17 -4.24 0.96
C LEU A 111 3.23 -3.43 1.70
N LEU A 112 3.78 -2.39 1.06
CA LEU A 112 4.80 -1.54 1.67
C LEU A 112 4.26 -0.79 2.90
N ARG A 113 3.02 -0.31 2.81
CA ARG A 113 2.34 0.34 3.94
C ARG A 113 2.08 -0.65 5.07
N TYR A 114 1.60 -1.85 4.77
CA TYR A 114 1.40 -2.89 5.78
C TYR A 114 2.70 -3.27 6.49
N PHE A 115 3.82 -3.42 5.74
CA PHE A 115 5.15 -3.68 6.31
C PHE A 115 5.55 -2.55 7.26
N THR A 116 5.43 -1.30 6.81
CA THR A 116 5.73 -0.11 7.62
C THR A 116 4.88 -0.05 8.89
N SER A 117 3.56 -0.28 8.78
CA SER A 117 2.63 -0.31 9.92
C SER A 117 2.95 -1.42 10.93
N CYS A 118 3.48 -2.56 10.47
CA CYS A 118 3.95 -3.65 11.33
C CYS A 118 5.36 -3.43 11.90
N GLY A 119 6.05 -2.34 11.52
CA GLY A 119 7.46 -2.13 11.85
C GLY A 119 8.41 -3.12 11.18
N PHE A 120 7.99 -3.73 10.06
CA PHE A 120 8.76 -4.68 9.27
C PHE A 120 9.42 -3.95 8.09
N VAL A 121 10.72 -4.16 7.89
CA VAL A 121 11.47 -3.57 6.77
C VAL A 121 12.00 -4.68 5.88
N HIS A 122 11.53 -4.72 4.63
CA HIS A 122 12.06 -5.61 3.61
C HIS A 122 12.97 -4.84 2.65
N HIS A 123 14.28 -5.00 2.80
CA HIS A 123 15.27 -4.19 2.06
C HIS A 123 15.15 -4.32 0.54
N GLY A 124 15.00 -5.54 0.00
CA GLY A 124 14.87 -5.75 -1.45
C GLY A 124 13.66 -5.02 -2.04
N PHE A 125 12.49 -5.19 -1.43
CA PHE A 125 11.27 -4.46 -1.82
C PHE A 125 11.42 -2.93 -1.76
N CYS A 126 12.08 -2.39 -0.72
CA CYS A 126 12.35 -0.96 -0.64
C CYS A 126 13.28 -0.49 -1.78
N GLN A 127 14.32 -1.26 -2.10
CA GLN A 127 15.22 -0.97 -3.21
C GLN A 127 14.49 -1.02 -4.56
N ALA A 128 13.62 -2.01 -4.77
CA ALA A 128 12.79 -2.10 -5.97
C ALA A 128 11.86 -0.87 -6.09
N ALA A 129 11.24 -0.44 -5.00
CA ALA A 129 10.39 0.75 -4.97
C ALA A 129 11.18 2.05 -5.23
N VAL A 130 12.40 2.18 -4.69
CA VAL A 130 13.31 3.29 -5.00
C VAL A 130 13.68 3.29 -6.48
N ALA A 131 14.09 2.15 -7.02
CA ALA A 131 14.46 2.02 -8.44
C ALA A 131 13.28 2.42 -9.33
N TRP A 132 12.07 1.95 -9.01
CA TRP A 132 10.85 2.34 -9.70
C TRP A 132 10.59 3.85 -9.65
N LEU A 133 10.76 4.48 -8.49
CA LEU A 133 10.56 5.92 -8.31
C LEU A 133 11.60 6.77 -9.07
N GLN A 134 12.84 6.29 -9.17
CA GLN A 134 13.94 6.97 -9.87
C GLN A 134 13.75 7.02 -11.40
N PHE A 135 12.92 6.16 -11.99
CA PHE A 135 12.57 6.31 -13.39
C PHE A 135 11.72 7.58 -13.55
N HIS A 136 12.28 8.60 -14.22
CA HIS A 136 11.85 10.00 -14.29
C HIS A 136 10.36 10.30 -14.63
N GLU A 137 9.55 9.30 -14.94
CA GLU A 137 8.11 9.45 -15.15
C GLU A 137 7.25 8.88 -14.00
N ALA A 138 7.81 8.06 -13.12
CA ALA A 138 7.07 7.35 -12.09
C ALA A 138 6.61 8.28 -10.97
N SER A 139 7.44 9.25 -10.58
CA SER A 139 7.10 10.29 -9.59
C SER A 139 5.95 11.19 -10.04
N GLY A 140 5.87 11.50 -11.34
CA GLY A 140 4.78 12.30 -11.93
C GLY A 140 3.48 11.52 -12.19
N LYS A 141 3.50 10.19 -12.12
CA LYS A 141 2.34 9.32 -12.31
C LYS A 141 1.56 9.06 -11.01
N LEU A 142 2.16 9.33 -9.85
CA LEU A 142 1.53 9.12 -8.56
C LEU A 142 0.66 10.31 -8.14
N GLN A 143 -0.49 10.01 -7.54
CA GLN A 143 -1.24 11.03 -6.81
C GLN A 143 -0.43 11.55 -5.63
N PRO A 144 -0.58 12.83 -5.21
CA PRO A 144 0.22 13.41 -4.13
C PRO A 144 0.20 12.58 -2.84
N LYS A 145 -0.96 12.03 -2.50
CA LYS A 145 -1.13 11.13 -1.34
C LYS A 145 -0.33 9.84 -1.47
N GLN A 146 -0.31 9.24 -2.66
CA GLN A 146 0.45 8.03 -2.91
C GLN A 146 1.95 8.30 -2.84
N LEU A 147 2.40 9.40 -3.45
CA LEU A 147 3.79 9.82 -3.35
C LEU A 147 4.19 10.05 -1.89
N GLN A 148 3.33 10.70 -1.09
CA GLN A 148 3.57 10.90 0.33
C GLN A 148 3.70 9.59 1.10
N GLU A 149 2.77 8.65 0.91
CA GLU A 149 2.81 7.33 1.57
C GLU A 149 4.08 6.55 1.19
N LEU A 150 4.49 6.59 -0.08
CA LEU A 150 5.71 5.94 -0.56
C LEU A 150 6.96 6.55 0.10
N LEU A 151 7.11 7.87 0.03
CA LEU A 151 8.28 8.54 0.59
C LEU A 151 8.39 8.35 2.10
N SER A 152 7.27 8.41 2.82
CA SER A 152 7.29 8.19 4.27
C SER A 152 7.66 6.74 4.62
N SER A 153 7.21 5.76 3.83
CA SER A 153 7.60 4.35 4.02
C SER A 153 9.08 4.13 3.72
N LEU A 154 9.61 4.74 2.65
CA LEU A 154 11.02 4.68 2.30
C LEU A 154 11.90 5.41 3.33
N ALA A 155 11.46 6.55 3.85
CA ALA A 155 12.15 7.28 4.91
C ALA A 155 12.20 6.47 6.20
N TYR A 156 11.07 5.88 6.61
CA TYR A 156 11.00 4.97 7.76
C TYR A 156 11.98 3.80 7.63
N ALA A 157 12.04 3.20 6.44
CA ALA A 157 12.94 2.09 6.15
C ALA A 157 14.41 2.50 5.94
N GLY A 158 14.73 3.81 5.93
CA GLY A 158 16.09 4.32 5.69
C GLY A 158 16.56 4.25 4.23
N HIS A 159 15.64 4.15 3.27
CA HIS A 159 15.92 4.07 1.82
C HIS A 159 15.62 5.35 1.05
N LEU A 160 14.99 6.35 1.68
CA LEU A 160 14.85 7.68 1.10
C LEU A 160 16.17 8.46 1.26
N THR A 161 16.91 8.64 0.17
CA THR A 161 18.12 9.49 0.19
C THR A 161 17.77 10.95 -0.09
N ARG A 162 18.69 11.83 0.28
CA ARG A 162 18.61 13.26 -0.04
C ARG A 162 18.46 13.51 -1.54
N GLU A 163 19.27 12.83 -2.36
CA GLU A 163 19.28 13.00 -3.82
C GLU A 163 17.93 12.60 -4.42
N LEU A 164 17.35 11.48 -3.96
CA LEU A 164 16.02 11.05 -4.40
C LEU A 164 14.95 12.08 -4.00
N GLY A 165 15.04 12.63 -2.78
CA GLY A 165 14.13 13.66 -2.32
C GLY A 165 14.23 14.96 -3.14
N GLU A 166 15.44 15.39 -3.49
CA GLU A 166 15.67 16.56 -4.35
C GLU A 166 15.08 16.35 -5.76
N GLU A 167 15.22 15.16 -6.34
CA GLU A 167 14.60 14.83 -7.64
C GLU A 167 13.07 14.87 -7.57
N VAL A 168 12.48 14.35 -6.49
CA VAL A 168 11.03 14.43 -6.28
C VAL A 168 10.56 15.88 -6.18
N CYS A 169 11.30 16.75 -5.46
CA CYS A 169 11.01 18.18 -5.40
C CYS A 169 11.04 18.85 -6.79
N LYS A 170 11.92 18.40 -7.69
CA LYS A 170 11.95 18.90 -9.07
C LYS A 170 10.71 18.46 -9.85
N THR A 171 10.26 17.21 -9.70
CA THR A 171 9.04 16.72 -10.37
C THR A 171 7.78 17.43 -9.88
N LEU A 172 7.71 17.76 -8.58
CA LEU A 172 6.55 18.41 -7.98
C LEU A 172 6.47 19.93 -8.24
N LYS A 173 7.34 20.52 -9.07
CA LYS A 173 7.28 21.95 -9.42
C LYS A 173 6.58 22.14 -10.78
N PRO A 174 5.45 22.87 -10.86
CA PRO A 174 4.71 23.51 -9.77
C PRO A 174 3.91 22.51 -8.92
N LEU A 175 3.63 22.87 -7.66
CA LEU A 175 2.85 22.01 -6.75
C LEU A 175 1.50 21.63 -7.38
N PRO A 176 1.05 20.38 -7.23
CA PRO A 176 -0.26 19.96 -7.73
C PRO A 176 -1.38 20.74 -7.06
N THR A 177 -2.24 21.38 -7.85
CA THR A 177 -3.36 22.22 -7.35
C THR A 177 -4.41 21.43 -6.59
N GLU A 178 -4.56 20.15 -6.91
CA GLU A 178 -5.52 19.23 -6.30
C GLU A 178 -5.03 18.66 -4.95
N ALA A 179 -3.78 18.95 -4.55
CA ALA A 179 -3.19 18.34 -3.36
C ALA A 179 -3.79 18.90 -2.06
N GLU A 180 -4.24 18.01 -1.18
CA GLU A 180 -4.67 18.39 0.17
C GLU A 180 -3.51 19.03 0.96
N GLU A 181 -3.78 20.12 1.68
CA GLU A 181 -2.79 20.85 2.49
C GLU A 181 -2.03 19.93 3.46
N GLN A 182 -2.74 18.99 4.11
CA GLN A 182 -2.13 18.03 5.03
C GLN A 182 -1.13 17.09 4.34
N VAL A 183 -1.43 16.69 3.09
CA VAL A 183 -0.54 15.85 2.29
C VAL A 183 0.73 16.62 1.93
N LEU A 184 0.60 17.90 1.54
CA LEU A 184 1.75 18.76 1.24
C LEU A 184 2.65 18.98 2.46
N VAL A 185 2.08 19.18 3.65
CA VAL A 185 2.85 19.30 4.90
C VAL A 185 3.58 17.99 5.23
N ARG A 186 2.92 16.84 5.06
CA ARG A 186 3.55 15.52 5.29
C ARG A 186 4.66 15.21 4.28
N LEU A 187 4.50 15.61 3.03
CA LEU A 187 5.55 15.54 2.01
C LEU A 187 6.75 16.38 2.41
N ALA A 188 6.52 17.66 2.73
CA ALA A 188 7.58 18.58 3.12
C ALA A 188 8.35 18.10 4.36
N THR A 189 7.65 17.62 5.39
CA THR A 189 8.28 17.09 6.62
C THR A 189 9.07 15.82 6.36
N THR A 190 8.56 14.91 5.52
CA THR A 190 9.29 13.69 5.11
C THR A 190 10.58 14.04 4.37
N LEU A 191 10.53 14.97 3.41
CA LEU A 191 11.70 15.41 2.65
C LEU A 191 12.72 16.15 3.53
N ALA A 192 12.24 16.97 4.46
CA ALA A 192 13.09 17.65 5.42
C ALA A 192 13.80 16.68 6.38
N SER A 193 13.18 15.53 6.72
CA SER A 193 13.78 14.53 7.61
C SER A 193 15.02 13.83 7.06
N VAL A 194 15.26 13.95 5.75
CA VAL A 194 16.42 13.39 5.05
C VAL A 194 17.31 14.50 4.44
N ASP A 195 17.25 15.69 5.05
CA ASP A 195 18.09 16.84 4.71
C ASP A 195 18.00 17.33 3.25
N VAL A 196 16.80 17.24 2.63
CA VAL A 196 16.56 17.81 1.29
C VAL A 196 16.62 19.34 1.35
N GLU A 197 17.63 19.92 0.72
CA GLU A 197 17.88 21.36 0.69
C GLU A 197 17.20 22.04 -0.51
N THR A 198 15.88 22.14 -0.49
CA THR A 198 15.11 22.86 -1.53
C THR A 198 14.25 24.01 -0.95
N PRO A 199 14.87 25.12 -0.49
CA PRO A 199 14.15 26.20 0.19
C PRO A 199 12.98 26.79 -0.59
N GLU A 200 13.04 26.85 -1.94
CA GLU A 200 11.89 27.33 -2.72
C GLU A 200 10.68 26.41 -2.62
N PHE A 201 10.90 25.08 -2.57
CA PHE A 201 9.82 24.11 -2.44
C PHE A 201 9.08 24.29 -1.12
N TYR A 202 9.81 24.39 0.00
CA TYR A 202 9.21 24.61 1.32
C TYR A 202 8.48 25.95 1.41
N ARG A 203 9.05 27.01 0.83
CA ARG A 203 8.37 28.32 0.74
C ARG A 203 7.07 28.22 -0.05
N GLN A 204 7.05 27.48 -1.15
CA GLN A 204 5.85 27.26 -1.94
C GLN A 204 4.78 26.49 -1.16
N VAL A 205 5.16 25.38 -0.51
CA VAL A 205 4.23 24.61 0.36
C VAL A 205 3.64 25.50 1.44
N LEU A 206 4.48 26.27 2.16
CA LEU A 206 4.03 27.20 3.20
C LEU A 206 3.05 28.22 2.63
N SER A 207 3.38 28.85 1.49
CA SER A 207 2.50 29.83 0.86
C SER A 207 1.13 29.25 0.49
N THR A 208 1.08 28.00 0.04
CA THR A 208 -0.17 27.31 -0.30
C THR A 208 -1.01 27.03 0.94
N VAL A 209 -0.42 26.53 2.02
CA VAL A 209 -1.17 26.14 3.23
C VAL A 209 -1.55 27.32 4.12
N THR A 210 -0.83 28.44 4.05
CA THR A 210 -1.15 29.67 4.81
C THR A 210 -1.91 30.70 3.99
N ALA A 211 -2.19 30.43 2.71
CA ALA A 211 -2.95 31.36 1.87
C ALA A 211 -4.33 31.61 2.51
N PRO A 212 -4.76 32.88 2.64
CA PRO A 212 -6.08 33.18 3.16
C PRO A 212 -7.13 32.54 2.26
N LYS A 213 -7.91 31.60 2.83
CA LYS A 213 -8.99 30.93 2.12
C LYS A 213 -10.05 31.98 1.80
N THR A 214 -10.19 32.34 0.53
CA THR A 214 -11.28 33.22 0.09
C THR A 214 -12.58 32.48 0.31
N VAL A 215 -13.29 32.84 1.38
CA VAL A 215 -14.69 32.44 1.57
C VAL A 215 -15.44 33.00 0.36
N PRO A 216 -16.15 32.17 -0.42
CA PRO A 216 -16.97 32.70 -1.50
C PRO A 216 -17.97 33.68 -0.88
N ALA A 217 -17.91 34.94 -1.30
CA ALA A 217 -18.85 35.98 -0.92
C ALA A 217 -20.23 35.58 -1.45
N GLY A 218 -21.01 34.92 -0.61
CA GLY A 218 -22.24 34.26 -1.06
C GLY A 218 -23.04 33.58 0.02
N LEU A 219 -23.01 34.09 1.25
CA LEU A 219 -24.10 33.88 2.21
C LEU A 219 -24.44 35.25 2.80
N PRO A 220 -25.59 35.86 2.44
CA PRO A 220 -26.02 37.04 3.15
C PRO A 220 -26.26 36.64 4.61
N ALA A 221 -25.63 37.38 5.51
CA ALA A 221 -26.08 37.52 6.88
C ALA A 221 -27.46 38.22 6.85
N GLY A 222 -28.50 37.48 6.48
CA GLY A 222 -29.87 37.80 6.90
C GLY A 222 -29.97 37.29 8.33
N GLY A 223 -29.94 38.14 9.35
CA GLY A 223 -30.85 39.26 9.50
C GLY A 223 -31.75 38.84 10.64
N ALA A 224 -31.45 39.35 11.83
CA ALA A 224 -32.34 39.25 12.97
C ALA A 224 -33.66 39.92 12.56
N GLU A 225 -34.69 39.14 12.26
CA GLU A 225 -36.05 39.63 12.39
C GLU A 225 -36.35 39.64 13.90
N GLU A 226 -36.25 40.85 14.43
CA GLU A 226 -36.87 41.25 15.68
C GLU A 226 -38.36 40.92 15.66
N ALA A 227 -38.86 40.68 16.86
CA ALA A 227 -40.24 40.38 17.17
C ALA A 227 -41.22 41.44 16.69
N GLU A 228 -42.39 41.00 16.21
CA GLU A 228 -43.63 41.76 16.35
C GLU A 228 -44.85 40.82 16.46
N ASP A 229 -45.53 40.95 17.61
CA ASP A 229 -46.95 40.70 17.92
C ASP A 229 -47.65 39.38 17.53
N ARG A 230 -47.89 38.53 18.54
CA ARG A 230 -49.23 38.26 19.14
C ARG A 230 -49.16 37.39 20.39
#